data_AF-A0A8X6H085-F1
#
_entry.id   AF-A0A8X6H085-F1
#
_cell.length_a   1.000
_cell.length_b   1.000
_cell.length_c   1.000
_cell.angle_alpha   90.00
_cell.angle_beta   90.00
_cell.angle_gamma   90.00
#
_symmetry.space_group_name_H-M   'P 1'
#
loop_
_entity.id
_entity.type
_entity.pdbx_description
1 polymer ?
#
loop_
_entity_poly.entity_id
_entity_poly.type
_entity_poly.pdbx_seq_one_letter_code
_entity_poly.pdbx_strand_id
1 'polypeptide(L)'
;MESLGPWKLKRAGLRTFFTKTANVLKAELVNLGFSVDLVRDKFTKLQSVYLDIKVVDEKFLNLLAKDGKILESDISNEIENREVYSDDFITM
;
A
#
# COMPACT_ATOMS: atom_id res chain seq x y z
N MET A 1 -9.56 24.24 -2.34
CA MET A 1 -8.99 23.07 -3.04
C MET A 1 -8.05 22.38 -2.07
N GLU A 2 -8.28 21.10 -1.76
CA GLU A 2 -7.29 20.32 -1.00
C GLU A 2 -6.05 20.09 -1.87
N SER A 3 -4.86 20.23 -1.33
CA SER A 3 -3.62 20.03 -2.09
C SER A 3 -3.23 18.55 -2.17
N LEU A 4 -2.62 18.14 -3.29
CA LEU A 4 -2.15 16.77 -3.48
C LEU A 4 -0.96 16.39 -2.58
N GLY A 5 -0.20 17.37 -2.09
CA GLY A 5 1.05 17.14 -1.33
C GLY A 5 0.89 16.26 -0.07
N PRO A 6 -0.03 16.59 0.86
CA PRO A 6 -0.29 15.78 2.05
C PRO A 6 -0.69 14.34 1.74
N TRP A 7 -1.47 14.12 0.67
CA TRP A 7 -1.92 12.80 0.25
C TRP A 7 -0.78 11.97 -0.35
N LYS A 8 0.12 12.58 -1.14
CA LYS A 8 1.35 11.93 -1.63
C LYS A 8 2.23 11.44 -0.48
N LEU A 9 2.45 12.28 0.53
CA LEU A 9 3.26 11.94 1.71
C LEU A 9 2.63 10.82 2.53
N LYS A 10 1.32 10.93 2.83
CA LYS A 10 0.59 9.89 3.58
C LYS A 10 0.64 8.54 2.87
N ARG A 11 0.44 8.54 1.55
CA ARG A 11 0.52 7.35 0.70
C ARG A 11 1.89 6.69 0.74
N ALA A 12 2.96 7.48 0.56
CA ALA A 12 4.34 6.96 0.62
C ALA A 12 4.68 6.36 2.00
N GLY A 13 4.22 7.00 3.09
CA GLY A 13 4.40 6.50 4.45
C GLY A 13 3.70 5.15 4.68
N LEU A 14 2.43 5.04 4.30
CA LEU A 14 1.66 3.78 4.43
C LEU A 14 2.29 2.64 3.62
N ARG A 15 2.74 2.92 2.39
CA ARG A 15 3.44 1.95 1.54
C ARG A 15 4.74 1.46 2.18
N THR A 16 5.55 2.38 2.70
CA THR A 16 6.80 2.04 3.41
C THR A 16 6.51 1.14 4.62
N PHE A 17 5.46 1.45 5.37
CA PHE A 17 5.08 0.64 6.53
C PHE A 17 4.59 -0.76 6.13
N PHE A 18 3.79 -0.85 5.08
CA PHE A 18 3.31 -2.12 4.52
C PHE A 18 4.49 -3.02 4.12
N THR A 19 5.41 -2.52 3.27
CA THR A 19 6.57 -3.28 2.81
C THR A 19 7.45 -3.77 3.96
N LYS A 20 7.71 -2.91 4.96
CA LYS A 20 8.47 -3.31 6.16
C LYS A 20 7.78 -4.43 6.93
N THR A 21 6.47 -4.32 7.12
CA THR A 21 5.68 -5.32 7.87
C THR A 21 5.62 -6.65 7.12
N ALA A 22 5.43 -6.63 5.80
CA ALA A 22 5.45 -7.81 4.94
C ALA A 22 6.81 -8.53 4.97
N ASN A 23 7.91 -7.79 4.87
CA ASN A 23 9.27 -8.37 4.94
C ASN A 23 9.56 -9.02 6.30
N VAL A 24 9.10 -8.42 7.39
CA VAL A 24 9.22 -9.01 8.73
C VAL A 24 8.40 -10.30 8.83
N LEU A 25 7.17 -10.31 8.31
CA LEU A 25 6.34 -11.51 8.28
C LEU A 25 7.01 -12.64 7.48
N LYS A 26 7.56 -12.31 6.30
CA LYS A 26 8.30 -13.26 5.45
C LYS A 26 9.50 -13.86 6.18
N ALA A 27 10.28 -13.04 6.90
CA ALA A 27 11.41 -13.52 7.68
C ALA A 27 10.98 -14.42 8.85
N GLU A 28 9.87 -14.09 9.52
CA GLU A 28 9.33 -14.89 10.62
C GLU A 28 8.79 -16.25 10.13
N LEU A 29 8.12 -16.29 8.97
CA LEU A 29 7.59 -17.53 8.39
C LEU A 29 8.68 -18.52 7.98
N VAL A 30 9.87 -18.03 7.62
CA VAL A 30 11.03 -18.88 7.28
C VAL A 30 11.67 -19.50 8.54
N ASN A 31 11.44 -18.94 9.72
CA ASN A 31 11.96 -19.49 10.97
C ASN A 31 11.10 -20.66 11.46
N LEU A 32 11.73 -21.84 11.63
CA LEU A 32 11.07 -23.09 12.07
C LEU A 32 10.38 -23.03 13.45
N GLY A 33 10.56 -21.96 14.23
CA GLY A 33 9.98 -21.74 15.56
C GLY A 33 9.00 -20.58 15.65
N PHE A 34 8.34 -20.19 14.56
CA PHE A 34 7.45 -19.03 14.55
C PHE A 34 6.23 -19.22 15.46
N SER A 35 5.82 -18.13 16.12
CA SER A 35 4.56 -18.10 16.86
C SER A 35 3.41 -17.79 15.90
N VAL A 36 2.44 -18.70 15.81
CA VAL A 36 1.23 -18.54 14.98
C VAL A 36 0.46 -17.27 15.36
N ASP A 37 0.38 -16.95 16.65
CA ASP A 37 -0.33 -15.75 17.12
C ASP A 37 0.39 -14.46 16.73
N LEU A 38 1.72 -14.46 16.75
CA LEU A 38 2.54 -13.33 16.29
C LEU A 38 2.37 -13.09 14.79
N VAL A 39 2.39 -14.17 14.00
CA VAL A 39 2.16 -14.11 12.54
C VAL A 39 0.74 -13.59 12.25
N ARG A 40 -0.27 -14.07 12.98
CA ARG A 40 -1.67 -13.63 12.82
C ARG A 40 -1.85 -12.15 13.15
N ASP A 41 -1.24 -11.65 14.23
CA ASP A 41 -1.28 -10.23 14.60
C ASP A 41 -0.65 -9.35 13.51
N LYS A 42 0.52 -9.75 13.00
CA LYS A 42 1.20 -9.02 11.92
C LYS A 42 0.42 -9.04 10.61
N PHE A 43 -0.19 -10.18 10.26
CA PHE A 43 -1.06 -10.27 9.08
C PHE A 43 -2.29 -9.37 9.20
N THR A 44 -2.91 -9.32 10.39
CA THR A 44 -4.04 -8.42 10.67
C THR A 44 -3.64 -6.94 10.52
N LYS A 45 -2.47 -6.56 11.05
CA LYS A 45 -1.91 -5.21 10.87
C LYS A 45 -1.66 -4.90 9.40
N LEU A 46 -1.13 -5.86 8.64
CA LEU A 46 -0.85 -5.71 7.22
C LEU A 46 -2.14 -5.53 6.40
N GLN A 47 -3.20 -6.28 6.72
CA GLN A 47 -4.53 -6.09 6.11
C GLN A 47 -5.11 -4.72 6.42
N SER A 48 -5.01 -4.24 7.67
CA SER A 48 -5.48 -2.89 8.03
C SER A 48 -4.75 -1.80 7.24
N VAL A 49 -3.43 -1.91 7.10
CA VAL A 49 -2.63 -0.94 6.33
C VAL A 49 -2.97 -1.00 4.85
N TYR A 50 -3.23 -2.18 4.30
CA TYR A 50 -3.69 -2.32 2.91
C TYR A 50 -5.00 -1.56 2.66
N LEU A 51 -5.97 -1.68 3.57
CA LEU A 51 -7.23 -0.94 3.48
C LEU A 51 -7.00 0.58 3.55
N ASP A 52 -6.12 1.04 4.43
CA ASP A 52 -5.75 2.46 4.52
C ASP A 52 -5.10 2.97 3.22
N ILE A 53 -4.21 2.19 2.62
CA ILE A 53 -3.61 2.50 1.31
C ILE A 53 -4.69 2.60 0.26
N LYS A 54 -5.64 1.66 0.22
CA LYS A 54 -6.74 1.67 -0.76
C LYS A 54 -7.58 2.94 -0.66
N VAL A 55 -7.95 3.36 0.55
CA VAL A 55 -8.72 4.59 0.79
C VAL A 55 -7.92 5.84 0.39
N VAL A 56 -6.62 5.89 0.73
CA VAL A 56 -5.76 7.02 0.37
C VAL A 56 -5.57 7.12 -1.14
N ASP A 57 -5.38 5.99 -1.83
CA ASP A 57 -5.27 5.94 -3.28
C ASP A 57 -6.57 6.37 -3.97
N GLU A 58 -7.74 5.95 -3.49
CA GLU A 58 -9.03 6.38 -4.03
C GLU A 58 -9.23 7.89 -3.87
N LYS A 59 -8.88 8.44 -2.70
CA LYS A 59 -8.91 9.89 -2.48
C LYS A 59 -7.91 10.62 -3.36
N PHE A 60 -6.72 10.06 -3.53
CA PHE A 60 -5.68 10.61 -4.40
C PHE A 60 -6.17 10.66 -5.84
N LEU A 61 -6.65 9.55 -6.41
CA LEU A 61 -7.23 9.47 -7.76
C LEU A 61 -8.40 10.45 -7.96
N ASN A 62 -9.31 10.55 -6.98
CA ASN A 62 -10.42 11.51 -7.03
C ASN A 62 -9.95 12.97 -7.05
N LEU A 63 -8.89 13.31 -6.32
CA LEU A 63 -8.28 14.65 -6.37
C LEU A 63 -7.58 14.89 -7.72
N LEU A 64 -6.88 13.90 -8.27
CA LEU A 64 -6.29 14.00 -9.60
C LEU A 64 -7.36 14.28 -10.68
N ALA A 65 -8.49 13.58 -10.61
CA ALA A 65 -9.61 13.77 -11.54
C ALA A 65 -10.30 15.14 -11.38
N LYS A 66 -10.47 15.63 -10.15
CA LYS A 66 -11.12 16.93 -9.87
C LYS A 66 -10.29 18.14 -10.30
N ASP A 67 -8.97 18.04 -10.27
CA ASP A 67 -8.10 19.16 -10.63
C ASP A 67 -7.95 19.35 -12.16
N GLY A 68 -8.51 18.45 -12.98
CA GLY A 68 -8.68 18.63 -14.44
C GLY A 68 -7.38 18.85 -15.24
N LYS A 69 -6.21 18.63 -14.61
CA LYS A 69 -4.88 19.00 -15.13
C LYS A 69 -3.88 17.83 -15.15
N ILE A 70 -4.38 16.61 -15.07
CA ILE A 70 -3.53 15.43 -14.96
C ILE A 70 -3.78 14.55 -16.16
N LEU A 71 -2.71 14.33 -16.93
CA LEU A 71 -2.73 13.57 -18.16
C LEU A 71 -3.03 12.11 -17.81
N GLU A 72 -3.75 11.42 -18.68
CA GLU A 72 -4.06 10.00 -18.55
C GLU A 72 -2.82 9.15 -18.21
N SER A 73 -1.64 9.56 -18.69
CA SER A 73 -0.33 8.98 -18.37
C SER A 73 0.05 9.02 -16.88
N ASP A 74 -0.33 10.08 -16.16
CA ASP A 74 -0.09 10.18 -14.71
C ASP A 74 -1.00 9.24 -13.93
N ILE A 75 -2.21 8.97 -14.44
CA ILE A 75 -3.15 7.99 -13.87
C ILE A 75 -2.67 6.57 -14.20
N SER A 76 -2.25 6.30 -15.45
CA SER A 76 -1.72 5.00 -15.88
C SER A 76 -0.43 4.61 -15.15
N ASN A 77 0.56 5.50 -15.05
CA ASN A 77 1.78 5.25 -14.27
C ASN A 77 1.46 4.98 -12.79
N GLU A 78 0.40 5.58 -12.28
CA GLU A 78 -0.01 5.42 -10.89
C GLU A 78 -0.77 4.11 -10.63
N ILE A 79 -1.49 3.61 -11.64
CA ILE A 79 -2.15 2.30 -11.64
C ILE A 79 -1.13 1.17 -11.84
N GLU A 80 -0.16 1.31 -12.75
CA GLU A 80 0.91 0.32 -12.96
C GLU A 80 1.77 0.15 -11.69
N ASN A 81 2.12 1.26 -11.03
CA ASN A 81 2.75 1.24 -9.71
C ASN A 81 1.85 0.65 -8.61
N ARG A 82 0.59 0.35 -8.87
CA ARG A 82 -0.32 -0.32 -7.93
C ARG A 82 -0.32 -1.83 -8.15
N GLU A 83 -0.25 -2.26 -9.41
CA GLU A 83 -0.29 -3.68 -9.82
C GLU A 83 0.99 -4.43 -9.45
N VAL A 84 2.17 -3.80 -9.54
CA VAL A 84 3.44 -4.44 -9.14
C VAL A 84 3.40 -4.99 -7.70
N TYR A 85 2.67 -4.34 -6.79
CA TYR A 85 2.59 -4.77 -5.39
C TYR A 85 1.49 -5.81 -5.12
N SER A 86 0.53 -5.98 -6.04
CA SER A 86 -0.46 -7.05 -5.98
C SER A 86 0.22 -8.40 -6.21
N ASP A 87 1.10 -8.47 -7.21
CA ASP A 87 1.71 -9.72 -7.65
C ASP A 87 2.73 -10.28 -6.63
N ASP A 88 3.46 -9.40 -5.95
CA ASP A 88 4.34 -9.77 -4.83
C ASP A 88 3.59 -10.42 -3.64
N PHE A 89 2.27 -10.21 -3.55
CA PHE A 89 1.41 -10.78 -2.52
C PHE A 89 0.64 -12.02 -2.98
N ILE A 90 0.36 -12.14 -4.28
CA ILE A 90 -0.32 -13.31 -4.87
C ILE A 90 0.66 -14.49 -5.04
N THR A 91 1.97 -14.22 -5.14
CA THR A 91 3.00 -15.26 -5.35
C THR A 91 3.67 -15.77 -4.07
N MET A 92 3.26 -15.32 -2.87
CA MET A 92 3.65 -15.94 -1.59
C MET A 92 2.69 -17.05 -1.18
#